data_AF-W0B9C9-F1
#
_entry.id   AF-W0B9C9-F1
#
_cell.length_a   1.000
_cell.length_b   1.000
_cell.length_c   1.000
_cell.angle_alpha   90.00
_cell.angle_beta   90.00
_cell.angle_gamma   90.00
#
_symmetry.space_group_name_H-M   'P 1'
#
loop_
_entity.id
_entity.type
_entity.pdbx_description
1 polymer ?
#
loop_
_entity_poly.entity_id
_entity_poly.type
_entity_poly.pdbx_seq_one_letter_code
_entity_poly.pdbx_strand_id
1 'polypeptide(L)'
;MISNASDALDKLRFLALADSGLYEGDSDLKITVEFNQKLKTITITDNGIGLSREEAIENLGTIAKSGTKEFLSHISGEKAKDSHLIGQFGVGFYSAFIVADKVTVKSRRAGLTSEEGIVWESHGEGEFTIGQEAKKTRGTQIILHLKKEEEDFLSDWRLRSIISKYSDHICWPIVMKKVRTKIKKIKKKNMKPSIKQQHFGLYKNLKFRMMNIKNFTNIFLMIIKNRLRGRIIMLKVNRII
;
A
#
# COMPACT_ATOMS: atom_id res chain seq x y z
N MET A 1 8.23 0.82 3.02
CA MET A 1 7.58 1.90 2.25
C MET A 1 6.14 2.15 2.68
N ILE A 2 5.23 1.16 2.64
CA ILE A 2 3.84 1.36 3.12
C ILE A 2 3.80 1.78 4.60
N SER A 3 4.68 1.23 5.45
CA SER A 3 4.83 1.70 6.84
C SER A 3 5.17 3.19 6.90
N ASN A 4 6.20 3.65 6.18
CA ASN A 4 6.60 5.06 6.16
C ASN A 4 5.44 5.98 5.68
N ALA A 5 4.65 5.51 4.71
CA ALA A 5 3.46 6.21 4.26
C ALA A 5 2.39 6.28 5.37
N SER A 6 2.19 5.20 6.13
CA SER A 6 1.32 5.19 7.32
C SER A 6 1.78 6.21 8.37
N ASP A 7 3.08 6.19 8.71
CA ASP A 7 3.66 7.11 9.70
C ASP A 7 3.49 8.57 9.27
N ALA A 8 3.62 8.85 7.97
CA ALA A 8 3.40 10.19 7.41
C ALA A 8 1.93 10.65 7.54
N LEU A 9 0.97 9.74 7.39
CA LEU A 9 -0.46 10.03 7.57
C LEU A 9 -0.78 10.24 9.06
N ASP A 10 -0.21 9.43 9.95
CA ASP A 10 -0.38 9.57 11.40
C ASP A 10 0.22 10.90 11.91
N LYS A 11 1.42 11.27 11.45
CA LYS A 11 2.04 12.56 11.78
C LYS A 11 1.19 13.74 11.31
N LEU A 12 0.64 13.68 10.10
CA LEU A 12 -0.28 14.71 9.62
C LEU A 12 -1.54 14.78 10.49
N ARG A 13 -2.18 13.65 10.74
CA ARG A 13 -3.41 13.59 11.54
C ARG A 13 -3.18 14.16 12.94
N PHE A 14 -2.03 13.88 13.57
CA PHE A 14 -1.67 14.43 14.88
C PHE A 14 -1.49 15.95 14.85
N LEU A 15 -0.70 16.48 13.91
CA LEU A 15 -0.47 17.92 13.78
C LEU A 15 -1.78 18.67 13.44
N ALA A 16 -2.66 18.04 12.66
CA ALA A 16 -3.94 18.61 12.29
C ALA A 16 -4.96 18.70 13.45
N LEU A 17 -4.67 18.11 14.61
CA LEU A 17 -5.44 18.35 15.84
C LEU A 17 -5.26 19.79 16.32
N ALA A 18 -4.09 20.38 16.10
CA ALA A 18 -3.78 21.77 16.44
C ALA A 18 -4.07 22.72 15.26
N ASP A 19 -3.80 22.28 14.04
CA ASP A 19 -4.03 23.07 12.82
C ASP A 19 -4.72 22.25 11.73
N SER A 20 -6.06 22.31 11.70
CA SER A 20 -6.85 21.62 10.67
C SER A 20 -6.58 22.11 9.24
N GLY A 21 -5.97 23.30 9.07
CA GLY A 21 -5.59 23.85 7.77
C GLY A 21 -4.59 22.97 7.01
N LEU A 22 -3.82 22.15 7.73
CA LEU A 22 -2.86 21.19 7.15
C LEU A 22 -3.53 20.11 6.28
N TYR A 23 -4.83 19.88 6.41
CA TYR A 23 -5.55 19.00 5.49
C TYR A 23 -5.73 19.59 4.10
N GLU A 24 -5.59 20.91 3.92
CA GLU A 24 -5.70 21.56 2.60
C GLU A 24 -6.94 21.13 1.80
N GLY A 25 -8.07 20.90 2.48
CA GLY A 25 -9.33 20.45 1.88
C GLY A 25 -9.42 18.95 1.52
N ASP A 26 -8.37 18.16 1.74
CA ASP A 26 -8.36 16.70 1.54
C ASP A 26 -8.10 15.98 2.86
N SER A 27 -9.15 15.56 3.56
CA SER A 27 -9.06 14.78 4.80
C SER A 27 -9.18 13.26 4.59
N ASP A 28 -9.32 12.80 3.34
CA ASP A 28 -9.40 11.37 2.97
C ASP A 28 -7.99 10.77 2.87
N LEU A 29 -7.37 10.60 4.04
CA LEU A 29 -6.02 10.08 4.20
C LEU A 29 -5.92 8.62 3.71
N LYS A 30 -4.97 8.37 2.81
CA LYS A 30 -4.78 7.06 2.17
C LYS A 30 -3.40 6.88 1.59
N ILE A 31 -3.08 5.61 1.33
CA ILE A 31 -1.88 5.18 0.63
C ILE A 31 -2.33 4.61 -0.72
N THR A 32 -1.80 5.12 -1.82
CA THR A 32 -2.08 4.64 -3.17
C THR A 32 -0.87 3.90 -3.73
N VAL A 33 -1.07 2.69 -4.23
CA VAL A 33 -0.03 1.90 -4.90
C VAL A 33 -0.44 1.66 -6.35
N GLU A 34 0.47 2.00 -7.25
CA GLU A 34 0.30 1.87 -8.70
C GLU A 34 1.54 1.23 -9.33
N PHE A 35 1.38 0.65 -10.51
CA PHE A 35 2.51 0.20 -11.31
C PHE A 35 2.28 0.54 -12.78
N ASN A 36 3.37 0.70 -13.52
CA ASN A 36 3.36 0.99 -14.94
C ASN A 36 4.30 0.03 -15.67
N GLN A 37 3.74 -0.89 -16.45
CA GLN A 37 4.51 -1.88 -17.21
C GLN A 37 5.41 -1.25 -18.29
N LYS A 38 4.96 -0.14 -18.91
CA LYS A 38 5.75 0.51 -19.98
C LYS A 38 6.96 1.25 -19.42
N LEU A 39 6.76 1.95 -18.30
CA LEU A 39 7.83 2.69 -17.64
C LEU A 39 8.65 1.81 -16.67
N LYS A 40 8.22 0.56 -16.45
CA LYS A 40 8.80 -0.38 -15.48
C LYS A 40 8.88 0.21 -14.07
N THR A 41 7.81 0.89 -13.66
CA THR A 41 7.77 1.56 -12.36
C THR A 41 6.71 0.99 -11.44
N ILE A 42 7.00 1.05 -10.14
CA ILE A 42 6.01 0.98 -9.06
C ILE A 42 6.01 2.33 -8.37
N THR A 43 4.82 2.85 -8.07
CA THR A 43 4.64 4.14 -7.42
C THR A 43 3.80 3.96 -6.17
N ILE A 44 4.34 4.40 -5.04
CA ILE A 44 3.64 4.48 -3.75
C ILE A 44 3.44 5.96 -3.45
N THR A 45 2.20 6.39 -3.25
CA THR A 45 1.85 7.77 -2.96
C THR A 45 1.01 7.84 -1.70
N ASP A 46 1.40 8.66 -0.73
CA ASP A 46 0.56 9.06 0.40
C ASP A 46 0.17 10.55 0.27
N ASN A 47 -0.97 10.90 0.86
CA ASN A 47 -1.36 12.30 1.09
C ASN A 47 -1.12 12.70 2.56
N GLY A 48 -0.02 12.23 3.15
CA GLY A 48 0.40 12.52 4.51
C GLY A 48 1.11 13.87 4.65
N ILE A 49 1.93 13.98 5.68
CA ILE A 49 2.60 15.23 6.04
C ILE A 49 3.61 15.72 5.00
N GLY A 50 4.20 14.82 4.20
CA GLY A 50 5.24 15.14 3.24
C GLY A 50 6.58 15.57 3.88
N LEU A 51 7.49 16.08 3.06
CA LEU A 51 8.82 16.54 3.45
C LEU A 51 9.07 17.95 2.91
N SER A 52 9.71 18.80 3.72
CA SER A 52 10.40 19.98 3.21
C SER A 52 11.73 19.60 2.55
N ARG A 53 12.43 20.57 1.94
CA ARG A 53 13.76 20.34 1.38
C ARG A 53 14.76 19.91 2.45
N GLU A 54 14.73 20.56 3.60
CA GLU A 54 15.61 20.31 4.75
C GLU A 54 15.35 18.92 5.31
N GLU A 55 14.07 18.59 5.56
CA GLU A 55 13.67 17.25 6.02
C GLU A 55 14.07 16.16 5.01
N ALA A 56 14.01 16.43 3.70
CA ALA A 56 14.44 15.47 2.69
C ALA A 56 15.96 15.29 2.69
N ILE A 57 16.75 16.36 2.81
CA ILE A 57 18.21 16.28 2.92
C ILE A 57 18.63 15.52 4.18
N GLU A 58 17.99 15.81 5.32
CA GLU A 58 18.30 15.18 6.60
C GLU A 58 17.90 13.70 6.60
N ASN A 59 16.66 13.39 6.23
CA ASN A 59 16.11 12.04 6.34
C ASN A 59 16.58 11.11 5.23
N LEU A 60 16.70 11.60 3.99
CA LEU A 60 17.13 10.78 2.86
C LEU A 60 18.64 10.85 2.63
N GLY A 61 19.29 11.98 2.96
CA GLY A 61 20.72 12.17 2.72
C GLY A 61 21.64 11.62 3.80
N THR A 62 21.25 11.65 5.09
CA THR A 62 22.08 11.10 6.18
C THR A 62 22.22 9.58 6.06
N ILE A 63 21.15 8.91 5.66
CA ILE A 63 21.14 7.46 5.47
C ILE A 63 21.94 7.07 4.21
N ALA A 64 21.99 7.92 3.17
CA ALA A 64 22.89 7.73 2.03
C ALA A 64 24.38 7.73 2.45
N LYS A 65 24.72 8.63 3.40
CA LYS A 65 26.09 8.78 3.92
C LYS A 65 26.51 7.63 4.84
N SER A 66 25.58 7.00 5.57
CA SER A 66 25.88 5.85 6.44
C SER A 66 26.02 4.51 5.69
N GLY A 67 26.18 4.54 4.36
CA GLY A 67 26.62 3.39 3.57
C GLY A 67 25.50 2.41 3.20
N THR A 68 24.67 2.76 2.21
CA THR A 68 23.74 1.83 1.55
C THR A 68 24.43 0.51 1.14
N LYS A 69 25.69 0.58 0.71
CA LYS A 69 26.50 -0.58 0.30
C LYS A 69 26.86 -1.50 1.48
N GLU A 70 27.18 -0.93 2.63
CA GLU A 70 27.46 -1.67 3.87
C GLU A 70 26.17 -2.30 4.41
N PHE A 71 25.05 -1.59 4.34
CA PHE A 71 23.75 -2.15 4.69
C PHE A 71 23.32 -3.30 3.76
N LEU A 72 23.45 -3.14 2.43
CA LEU A 72 23.13 -4.19 1.47
C LEU A 72 24.00 -5.44 1.66
N SER A 73 25.29 -5.27 2.00
CA SER A 73 26.18 -6.41 2.27
C SER A 73 25.75 -7.20 3.50
N HIS A 74 25.22 -6.54 4.54
CA HIS A 74 24.66 -7.19 5.73
C HIS A 74 23.36 -7.96 5.46
N ILE A 75 22.57 -7.56 4.45
CA ILE A 75 21.32 -8.24 4.06
C ILE A 75 21.59 -9.43 3.13
N SER A 76 22.64 -9.39 2.31
CA SER A 76 22.95 -10.48 1.35
C SER A 76 23.59 -11.74 1.96
N GLY A 77 23.78 -11.80 3.30
CA GLY A 77 24.42 -12.93 3.99
C GLY A 77 23.46 -13.83 4.79
N GLU A 78 24.01 -14.85 5.48
CA GLU A 78 23.25 -15.78 6.34
C GLU A 78 22.43 -15.11 7.47
N LYS A 79 22.72 -13.82 7.76
CA LYS A 79 22.03 -12.99 8.75
C LYS A 79 20.70 -12.37 8.28
N ALA A 80 20.29 -12.60 7.03
CA ALA A 80 19.00 -12.11 6.50
C ALA A 80 17.75 -12.71 7.19
N LYS A 81 17.94 -13.71 8.07
CA LYS A 81 16.87 -14.44 8.75
C LYS A 81 16.22 -13.65 9.89
N ASP A 82 16.88 -12.63 10.43
CA ASP A 82 16.29 -11.76 11.45
C ASP A 82 15.52 -10.60 10.81
N SER A 83 14.27 -10.90 10.43
CA SER A 83 13.28 -9.93 9.92
C SER A 83 13.06 -8.69 10.82
N HIS A 84 13.48 -8.76 12.09
CA HIS A 84 13.38 -7.67 13.06
C HIS A 84 14.38 -6.53 12.83
N LEU A 85 15.49 -6.76 12.13
CA LEU A 85 16.52 -5.73 11.91
C LEU A 85 16.11 -4.68 10.86
N ILE A 86 15.08 -4.91 10.03
CA ILE A 86 14.71 -4.00 8.94
C ILE A 86 13.81 -2.85 9.43
N GLY A 87 13.07 -3.06 10.53
CA GLY A 87 12.07 -2.11 11.04
C GLY A 87 12.60 -1.04 12.00
N GLN A 88 13.77 -1.24 12.62
CA GLN A 88 14.24 -0.40 13.73
C GLN A 88 15.16 0.76 13.33
N PHE A 89 15.79 0.72 12.14
CA PHE A 89 16.82 1.71 11.78
C PHE A 89 16.35 2.83 10.83
N GLY A 90 15.05 2.96 10.53
CA GLY A 90 14.58 3.93 9.52
C GLY A 90 15.06 3.65 8.08
N VAL A 91 15.79 2.54 7.87
CA VAL A 91 16.40 2.08 6.60
C VAL A 91 15.43 1.41 5.62
N GLY A 92 14.14 1.31 5.96
CA GLY A 92 13.12 0.73 5.08
C GLY A 92 13.01 1.40 3.71
N PHE A 93 13.49 2.65 3.58
CA PHE A 93 13.59 3.35 2.30
C PHE A 93 14.61 2.71 1.34
N TYR A 94 15.80 2.31 1.82
CA TYR A 94 16.85 1.74 0.95
C TYR A 94 16.60 0.30 0.52
N SER A 95 15.70 -0.42 1.20
CA SER A 95 15.21 -1.71 0.70
C SER A 95 14.62 -1.61 -0.73
N ALA A 96 14.22 -0.41 -1.15
CA ALA A 96 13.84 -0.11 -2.52
C ALA A 96 14.94 -0.45 -3.54
N PHE A 97 16.22 -0.21 -3.22
CA PHE A 97 17.35 -0.46 -4.13
C PHE A 97 17.71 -1.94 -4.29
N ILE A 98 17.08 -2.83 -3.50
CA ILE A 98 17.14 -4.27 -3.76
C ILE A 98 16.46 -4.55 -5.11
N VAL A 99 15.31 -3.93 -5.35
CA VAL A 99 14.45 -4.19 -6.53
C VAL A 99 14.49 -3.11 -7.61
N ALA A 100 15.04 -1.93 -7.30
CA ALA A 100 15.07 -0.77 -8.19
C ALA A 100 16.50 -0.30 -8.48
N ASP A 101 16.75 0.15 -9.73
CA ASP A 101 18.01 0.78 -10.15
C ASP A 101 18.00 2.29 -9.93
N LYS A 102 16.82 2.88 -9.78
CA LYS A 102 16.64 4.29 -9.43
C LYS A 102 15.41 4.45 -8.56
N VAL A 103 15.51 5.33 -7.57
CA VAL A 103 14.38 5.78 -6.76
C VAL A 103 14.21 7.28 -6.96
N THR A 104 13.01 7.70 -7.35
CA THR A 104 12.62 9.12 -7.43
C THR A 104 11.58 9.39 -6.34
N VAL A 105 11.83 10.37 -5.48
CA VAL A 105 10.90 10.84 -4.46
C VAL A 105 10.44 12.24 -4.83
N LYS A 106 9.12 12.44 -4.89
CA LYS A 106 8.51 13.75 -5.05
C LYS A 106 7.67 14.04 -3.83
N SER A 107 7.98 15.09 -3.09
CA SER A 107 7.28 15.40 -1.84
C SER A 107 6.96 16.88 -1.73
N ARG A 108 5.87 17.20 -1.04
CA ARG A 108 5.60 18.56 -0.56
C ARG A 108 5.04 18.44 0.84
N ARG A 109 5.65 19.16 1.78
CA ARG A 109 5.16 19.25 3.14
C ARG A 109 3.80 19.95 3.20
N ALA A 110 2.88 19.44 4.01
CA ALA A 110 1.62 20.12 4.29
C ALA A 110 1.87 21.50 4.90
N GLY A 111 1.09 22.50 4.47
CA GLY A 111 1.26 23.89 4.89
C GLY A 111 2.30 24.68 4.09
N LEU A 112 3.07 24.04 3.19
CA LEU A 112 3.91 24.74 2.21
C LEU A 112 3.18 24.96 0.89
N THR A 113 3.62 25.97 0.13
CA THR A 113 3.07 26.30 -1.18
C THR A 113 3.37 25.23 -2.22
N SER A 114 2.60 25.17 -3.31
CA SER A 114 2.82 24.15 -4.36
C SER A 114 4.21 24.24 -4.99
N GLU A 115 4.80 25.43 -4.97
CA GLU A 115 6.10 25.76 -5.57
C GLU A 115 7.25 25.20 -4.74
N GLU A 116 7.04 24.97 -3.44
CA GLU A 116 8.03 24.44 -2.49
C GLU A 116 8.12 22.90 -2.49
N GLY A 117 7.47 22.25 -3.44
CA GLY A 117 7.67 20.82 -3.66
C GLY A 117 9.13 20.50 -4.02
N ILE A 118 9.54 19.28 -3.68
CA ILE A 118 10.89 18.77 -3.96
C ILE A 118 10.83 17.53 -4.83
N VAL A 119 11.92 17.33 -5.56
CA VAL A 119 12.26 16.07 -6.21
C VAL A 119 13.64 15.63 -5.74
N TRP A 120 13.72 14.40 -5.25
CA TRP A 120 14.94 13.75 -4.84
C TRP A 120 15.15 12.50 -5.69
N GLU A 121 16.35 12.26 -6.17
CA GLU A 121 16.68 11.07 -6.96
C GLU A 121 17.98 10.44 -6.51
N SER A 122 18.04 9.11 -6.54
CA SER A 122 19.28 8.37 -6.33
C SER A 122 19.25 7.03 -7.05
N HIS A 123 20.44 6.57 -7.42
CA HIS A 123 20.72 5.24 -7.96
C HIS A 123 21.19 4.24 -6.88
N GLY A 124 21.29 4.68 -5.62
CA GLY A 124 21.74 3.82 -4.51
C GLY A 124 23.26 3.68 -4.40
N GLU A 125 24.02 4.42 -5.20
CA GLU A 125 25.49 4.37 -5.27
C GLU A 125 26.21 5.29 -4.27
N GLY A 126 25.48 5.83 -3.28
CA GLY A 126 26.01 6.74 -2.25
C GLY A 126 25.82 8.23 -2.57
N GLU A 127 25.40 8.54 -3.80
CA GLU A 127 25.06 9.90 -4.23
C GLU A 127 23.55 10.07 -4.47
N PHE A 128 23.08 11.30 -4.35
CA PHE A 128 21.71 11.69 -4.64
C PHE A 128 21.65 13.13 -5.16
N THR A 129 20.59 13.44 -5.89
CA THR A 129 20.24 14.81 -6.29
C THR A 129 19.00 15.27 -5.55
N ILE A 130 18.91 16.57 -5.26
CA ILE A 130 17.69 17.19 -4.75
C ILE A 130 17.44 18.53 -5.43
N GLY A 131 16.27 18.67 -6.02
CA GLY A 131 15.80 19.84 -6.73
C GLY A 131 14.44 20.31 -6.21
N GLN A 132 14.06 21.51 -6.60
CA GLN A 132 12.72 22.03 -6.38
C GLN A 132 11.84 21.62 -7.57
N GLU A 133 10.65 21.08 -7.30
CA GLU A 133 9.67 20.70 -8.32
C GLU A 133 8.26 21.01 -7.80
N ALA A 134 7.52 21.84 -8.54
CA ALA A 134 6.17 22.22 -8.12
C ALA A 134 5.25 20.99 -8.03
N LYS A 135 4.62 20.81 -6.87
CA LYS A 135 3.71 19.71 -6.58
C LYS A 135 2.45 20.24 -5.93
N LYS A 136 1.33 20.13 -6.66
CA LYS A 136 0.02 20.66 -6.21
C LYS A 136 -0.56 19.98 -4.97
N THR A 137 -0.20 18.72 -4.73
CA THR A 137 -0.76 17.94 -3.61
C THR A 137 0.29 17.77 -2.51
N ARG A 138 -0.12 17.74 -1.25
CA ARG A 138 0.77 17.38 -0.14
C ARG A 138 1.14 15.89 -0.18
N GLY A 139 2.02 15.52 0.74
CA GLY A 139 2.44 14.14 0.95
C GLY A 139 3.57 13.74 0.01
N THR A 140 3.87 12.45 0.00
CA THR A 140 5.04 11.91 -0.69
C THR A 140 4.64 10.92 -1.77
N GLN A 141 5.29 11.01 -2.92
CA GLN A 141 5.25 10.04 -3.99
C GLN A 141 6.65 9.44 -4.14
N ILE A 142 6.76 8.12 -4.00
CA ILE A 142 7.99 7.38 -4.22
C ILE A 142 7.81 6.49 -5.45
N ILE A 143 8.71 6.65 -6.42
CA ILE A 143 8.72 5.95 -7.70
C ILE A 143 9.95 5.06 -7.74
N LEU A 144 9.70 3.76 -7.82
CA LEU A 144 10.71 2.73 -7.98
C LEU A 144 10.85 2.42 -9.47
N HIS A 145 12.03 2.68 -10.04
CA HIS A 145 12.37 2.26 -11.40
C HIS A 145 13.01 0.87 -11.30
N LEU A 146 12.24 -0.15 -11.64
CA LEU A 146 12.60 -1.53 -11.33
C LEU A 146 13.77 -2.04 -12.18
N LYS A 147 14.57 -2.89 -11.55
CA LYS A 147 15.54 -3.74 -12.23
C LYS A 147 14.85 -4.64 -13.25
N LYS A 148 15.57 -4.99 -14.31
CA LYS A 148 15.07 -5.88 -15.37
C LYS A 148 14.64 -7.25 -14.83
N GLU A 149 15.38 -7.78 -13.86
CA GLU A 149 15.11 -9.08 -13.20
C GLU A 149 13.85 -9.03 -12.31
N GLU A 150 13.37 -7.84 -11.95
CA GLU A 150 12.35 -7.61 -10.92
C GLU A 150 11.00 -7.16 -11.51
N GLU A 151 10.83 -7.29 -12.83
CA GLU A 151 9.59 -6.93 -13.53
C GLU A 151 8.37 -7.77 -13.09
N ASP A 152 8.59 -8.89 -12.40
CA ASP A 152 7.52 -9.72 -11.80
C ASP A 152 6.68 -8.95 -10.78
N PHE A 153 7.21 -7.86 -10.20
CA PHE A 153 6.42 -6.96 -9.35
C PHE A 153 5.45 -6.08 -10.14
N LEU A 154 5.54 -5.99 -11.47
CA LEU A 154 4.60 -5.24 -12.33
C LEU A 154 3.31 -6.04 -12.64
N SER A 155 2.80 -6.69 -11.59
CA SER A 155 1.62 -7.57 -11.62
C SER A 155 0.65 -7.18 -10.52
N ASP A 156 -0.59 -6.87 -10.91
CA ASP A 156 -1.68 -6.51 -9.99
C ASP A 156 -1.89 -7.58 -8.91
N TRP A 157 -1.91 -8.85 -9.31
CA TRP A 157 -2.07 -9.96 -8.37
C TRP A 157 -0.90 -10.06 -7.39
N ARG A 158 0.34 -9.95 -7.90
CA ARG A 158 1.55 -10.11 -7.09
C ARG A 158 1.64 -8.99 -6.05
N LEU A 159 1.44 -7.74 -6.46
CA LEU A 159 1.45 -6.59 -5.56
C LEU A 159 0.34 -6.68 -4.52
N ARG A 160 -0.90 -7.00 -4.92
CA ARG A 160 -2.01 -7.20 -3.96
C ARG A 160 -1.67 -8.28 -2.93
N SER A 161 -1.11 -9.41 -3.38
CA SER A 161 -0.72 -10.49 -2.47
C SER A 161 0.36 -10.07 -1.48
N ILE A 162 1.34 -9.27 -1.91
CA ILE A 162 2.39 -8.75 -1.03
C ILE A 162 1.79 -7.78 -0.01
N ILE A 163 1.02 -6.80 -0.49
CA ILE A 163 0.38 -5.78 0.36
C ILE A 163 -0.50 -6.45 1.41
N SER A 164 -1.39 -7.35 1.01
CA SER A 164 -2.25 -8.07 1.94
C SER A 164 -1.48 -8.94 2.94
N LYS A 165 -0.28 -9.42 2.62
CA LYS A 165 0.50 -10.25 3.54
C LYS A 165 1.25 -9.44 4.60
N TYR A 166 1.68 -8.23 4.27
CA TYR A 166 2.61 -7.45 5.10
C TYR A 166 2.01 -6.16 5.66
N SER A 167 0.76 -5.83 5.35
CA SER A 167 0.13 -4.56 5.75
C SER A 167 -1.11 -4.73 6.64
N ASP A 168 -1.27 -5.89 7.30
CA ASP A 168 -2.42 -6.18 8.18
C ASP A 168 -2.54 -5.22 9.37
N HIS A 169 -1.43 -4.62 9.80
CA HIS A 169 -1.40 -3.66 10.91
C HIS A 169 -1.47 -2.19 10.46
N ILE A 170 -1.66 -1.91 9.18
CA ILE A 170 -1.76 -0.55 8.66
C ILE A 170 -3.20 -0.04 8.83
N CYS A 171 -3.36 1.01 9.62
CA CYS A 171 -4.67 1.60 9.95
C CYS A 171 -5.25 2.47 8.84
N TRP A 172 -4.49 2.76 7.79
CA TRP A 172 -4.89 3.62 6.68
C TRP A 172 -5.32 2.82 5.46
N PRO A 173 -6.32 3.30 4.69
CA PRO A 173 -6.72 2.67 3.44
C PRO A 173 -5.56 2.55 2.46
N ILE A 174 -5.30 1.33 1.98
CA ILE A 174 -4.36 1.08 0.88
C ILE A 174 -5.15 0.82 -0.39
N VAL A 175 -4.99 1.71 -1.37
CA VAL A 175 -5.76 1.73 -2.61
C VAL A 175 -4.87 1.35 -3.78
N MET A 176 -5.37 0.47 -4.65
CA MET A 176 -4.73 0.14 -5.93
C MET A 176 -5.73 0.30 -7.07
N LYS A 177 -5.31 0.93 -8.17
CA LYS A 177 -6.16 1.05 -9.37
C LYS A 177 -6.60 -0.34 -9.84
N LYS A 178 -7.89 -0.47 -10.13
CA LYS A 178 -8.46 -1.72 -10.64
C LYS A 178 -8.02 -1.93 -12.08
N VAL A 179 -7.20 -2.96 -12.32
CA VAL A 179 -6.87 -3.35 -13.69
C VAL A 179 -8.14 -3.89 -14.35
N ARG A 180 -8.58 -3.25 -15.44
CA ARG A 180 -9.69 -3.75 -16.25
C ARG A 180 -9.22 -5.01 -16.97
N THR A 181 -9.49 -6.17 -16.40
CA THR A 181 -9.30 -7.45 -17.09
C THR A 181 -10.31 -7.50 -18.25
N LYS A 182 -9.84 -7.38 -19.50
CA LYS A 182 -10.66 -7.72 -20.68
C LYS A 182 -10.88 -9.23 -20.66
N ILE A 183 -11.93 -9.69 -19.98
CA ILE A 183 -12.40 -11.07 -20.15
C ILE A 183 -12.85 -11.18 -21.61
N LYS A 184 -12.03 -11.79 -22.48
CA LYS A 184 -12.48 -12.20 -23.80
C LYS A 184 -13.64 -13.16 -23.57
N LYS A 185 -14.87 -12.70 -23.81
CA LYS A 185 -16.05 -13.58 -23.86
C LYS A 185 -15.74 -14.68 -24.88
N ILE A 186 -15.50 -15.90 -24.41
CA ILE A 186 -15.46 -17.08 -25.27
C ILE A 186 -16.83 -17.13 -25.94
N LYS A 187 -16.91 -16.82 -27.23
CA LYS A 187 -18.13 -16.99 -28.02
C LYS A 187 -18.46 -18.50 -28.00
N LYS A 188 -19.57 -18.87 -27.38
CA LYS A 188 -20.10 -20.26 -27.25
C LYS A 188 -20.31 -21.01 -28.57
N LYS A 189 -19.95 -20.46 -29.74
CA LYS A 189 -20.37 -20.99 -31.04
C LYS A 189 -19.53 -22.13 -31.60
N ASN A 190 -18.30 -22.37 -31.14
CA ASN A 190 -17.41 -23.38 -31.74
C ASN A 190 -16.83 -24.38 -30.72
N MET A 191 -17.63 -24.89 -29.78
CA MET A 191 -17.20 -26.03 -28.94
C MET A 191 -17.70 -27.34 -29.57
N LYS A 192 -16.76 -28.22 -29.95
CA LYS A 192 -17.07 -29.57 -30.44
C LYS A 192 -17.88 -30.34 -29.38
N PRO A 193 -18.83 -31.22 -29.77
CA PRO A 193 -19.78 -31.85 -28.86
C PRO A 193 -19.15 -32.67 -27.71
N SER A 194 -17.89 -33.10 -27.84
CA SER A 194 -17.22 -33.96 -26.83
C SER A 194 -16.85 -33.24 -25.52
N ILE A 195 -16.85 -31.90 -25.47
CA ILE A 195 -16.48 -31.14 -24.25
C ILE A 195 -17.70 -30.88 -23.34
N LYS A 196 -18.93 -31.16 -23.81
CA LYS A 196 -20.17 -30.84 -23.07
C LYS A 196 -20.37 -31.66 -21.79
N GLN A 197 -19.85 -32.89 -21.70
CA GLN A 197 -20.11 -33.76 -20.54
C GLN A 197 -19.14 -33.53 -19.36
N GLN A 198 -17.88 -33.16 -19.60
CA GLN A 198 -16.92 -32.91 -18.49
C GLN A 198 -17.06 -31.51 -17.87
N HIS A 199 -17.44 -30.48 -18.64
CA HIS A 199 -17.51 -29.11 -18.12
C HIS A 199 -18.80 -28.78 -17.36
N PHE A 200 -19.89 -29.54 -17.55
CA PHE A 200 -21.17 -29.26 -16.87
C PHE A 200 -21.15 -29.64 -15.38
N GLY A 201 -20.39 -30.68 -15.01
CA GLY A 201 -20.21 -31.08 -13.61
C GLY A 201 -19.42 -30.06 -12.79
N LEU A 202 -18.34 -29.51 -13.36
CA LEU A 202 -17.53 -28.46 -12.74
C LEU A 202 -18.30 -27.13 -12.58
N TYR A 203 -19.08 -26.72 -13.58
CA TYR A 203 -19.92 -25.52 -13.47
C TYR A 203 -21.03 -25.66 -12.44
N LYS A 204 -21.69 -26.83 -12.33
CA LYS A 204 -22.67 -27.09 -11.25
C LYS A 204 -22.01 -27.03 -9.87
N ASN A 205 -20.85 -27.66 -9.69
CA ASN A 205 -20.13 -27.63 -8.41
C ASN A 205 -19.62 -26.24 -8.01
N LEU A 206 -19.10 -25.44 -8.95
CA LEU A 206 -18.70 -24.06 -8.65
C LEU A 206 -19.89 -23.16 -8.32
N LYS A 207 -21.01 -23.32 -9.05
CA LYS A 207 -22.22 -22.52 -8.81
C LYS A 207 -22.88 -22.92 -7.48
N PHE A 208 -22.85 -24.21 -7.12
CA PHE A 208 -23.30 -24.71 -5.82
C PHE A 208 -22.42 -24.20 -4.67
N ARG A 209 -21.08 -24.20 -4.83
CA ARG A 209 -20.14 -23.59 -3.86
C ARG A 209 -20.35 -22.08 -3.69
N MET A 210 -20.51 -21.33 -4.79
CA MET A 210 -20.83 -19.89 -4.71
C MET A 210 -22.19 -19.61 -4.06
N MET A 211 -23.19 -20.46 -4.26
CA MET A 211 -24.52 -20.31 -3.66
C MET A 211 -24.49 -20.61 -2.16
N ASN A 212 -23.70 -21.60 -1.72
CA ASN A 212 -23.48 -21.87 -0.30
C ASN A 212 -22.69 -20.76 0.41
N ILE A 213 -21.69 -20.14 -0.26
CA ILE A 213 -20.94 -19.02 0.33
C ILE A 213 -21.83 -17.79 0.55
N LYS A 214 -22.74 -17.47 -0.39
CA LYS A 214 -23.71 -16.38 -0.23
C LYS A 214 -24.77 -16.66 0.85
N ASN A 215 -25.16 -17.92 1.01
CA ASN A 215 -26.08 -18.31 2.09
C ASN A 215 -25.39 -18.24 3.46
N PHE A 216 -24.10 -18.58 3.56
CA PHE A 216 -23.33 -18.44 4.80
C PHE A 216 -23.16 -16.99 5.25
N THR A 217 -22.90 -16.05 4.33
CA THR A 217 -22.80 -14.63 4.68
C THR A 217 -24.16 -14.05 5.11
N ASN A 218 -25.26 -14.47 4.48
CA ASN A 218 -26.61 -14.06 4.89
C ASN A 218 -27.03 -14.66 6.24
N ILE A 219 -26.68 -15.92 6.54
CA ILE A 219 -26.95 -16.54 7.85
C ILE A 219 -26.12 -15.87 8.95
N PHE A 220 -24.86 -15.53 8.69
CA PHE A 220 -24.01 -14.83 9.65
C PHE A 220 -24.50 -13.40 9.95
N LEU A 221 -24.96 -12.67 8.92
CA LEU A 221 -25.63 -11.37 9.08
C LEU A 221 -26.97 -11.48 9.83
N MET A 222 -27.71 -12.58 9.65
CA MET A 222 -28.98 -12.83 10.34
C MET A 222 -28.77 -13.20 11.82
N ILE A 223 -27.74 -13.99 12.15
CA ILE A 223 -27.37 -14.32 13.54
C ILE A 223 -26.90 -13.06 14.28
N ILE A 224 -26.10 -12.20 13.65
CA ILE A 224 -25.66 -10.93 14.24
C ILE A 224 -26.85 -9.97 14.45
N LYS A 225 -27.76 -9.85 13.47
CA LYS A 225 -28.98 -9.03 13.61
C LYS A 225 -29.94 -9.55 14.68
N ASN A 226 -30.08 -10.87 14.85
CA ASN A 226 -30.93 -11.45 15.89
C ASN A 226 -30.30 -11.34 17.29
N ARG A 227 -28.96 -11.40 17.42
CA ARG A 227 -28.27 -11.18 18.71
C ARG A 227 -28.36 -9.73 19.20
N LEU A 228 -28.47 -8.76 18.28
CA LEU A 228 -28.64 -7.34 18.58
C LEU A 228 -30.10 -6.95 18.88
N ARG A 229 -31.09 -7.70 18.38
CA ARG A 229 -32.52 -7.45 18.64
C ARG A 229 -33.06 -8.06 19.94
N GLY A 230 -32.34 -8.98 20.58
CA GLY A 230 -32.75 -9.65 21.82
C GLY A 230 -32.22 -9.04 23.13
N ARG A 231 -31.61 -7.85 23.11
CA ARG A 231 -31.00 -7.21 24.30
C ARG A 231 -31.50 -5.79 24.59
N ILE A 232 -32.78 -5.55 24.34
CA ILE A 232 -33.47 -4.35 24.85
C ILE A 232 -34.78 -4.84 25.47
N ILE A 233 -34.80 -5.04 26.80
CA ILE A 233 -35.83 -4.65 27.79
C ILE A 233 -35.51 -5.31 29.15
N MET A 234 -35.13 -4.43 30.09
CA MET A 234 -35.22 -4.45 31.56
C MET A 234 -35.03 -5.72 32.41
N LEU A 235 -34.05 -5.66 33.31
CA LEU A 235 -34.23 -6.09 34.70
C LEU A 235 -33.68 -5.02 35.66
N LYS A 236 -34.60 -4.45 36.46
CA LYS A 236 -34.37 -3.58 37.61
C LYS A 236 -34.89 -4.37 38.81
N VAL A 237 -34.05 -4.83 39.74
CA VAL A 237 -34.50 -5.30 41.07
C VAL A 237 -33.45 -5.00 42.14
N ASN A 238 -33.95 -4.41 43.22
CA ASN A 238 -33.30 -3.92 44.42
C ASN A 238 -32.68 -5.02 45.30
N ARG A 239 -31.66 -4.64 46.09
CA ARG A 239 -31.26 -5.34 47.32
C ARG A 239 -32.09 -4.84 48.50
N ILE A 240 -32.68 -5.78 49.22
CA ILE A 240 -33.04 -5.77 50.65
C ILE A 240 -32.45 -7.13 51.11
N ILE A 241 -31.61 -7.28 52.13
CA ILE A 241 -31.49 -6.74 53.49
C ILE A 241 -30.02 -6.44 53.77
#